data_AF-X1IEA9-F1
#
_entry.id   AF-X1IEA9-F1
#
_cell.length_a   1.000
_cell.length_b   1.000
_cell.length_c   1.000
_cell.angle_alpha   90.00
_cell.angle_beta   90.00
_cell.angle_gamma   90.00
#
_symmetry.space_group_name_H-M   'P 1'
#
loop_
_entity.id
_entity.type
_entity.pdbx_description
1 polymer ?
#
loop_
_entity_poly.entity_id
_entity_poly.type
_entity_poly.pdbx_seq_one_letter_code
_entity_poly.pdbx_strand_id
1 'polypeptide(L)'
;VNQSFVIYFRVIASDNNKYWIGFSGNIKNTISKTKREFTRNQIYNTTEILMQENVISAFNLGFEHLKLNVMQIDCVRLRGSDQNINAIYFEFKFI
;
A
#
# COMPACT_ATOMS: atom_id res chain seq x y z
N VAL A 1 -5.18 13.35 -16.57
CA VAL A 1 -4.84 11.96 -16.98
C VAL A 1 -5.41 11.03 -15.93
N ASN A 2 -6.39 10.18 -16.27
CA ASN A 2 -7.00 9.25 -15.32
C ASN A 2 -6.19 7.94 -15.23
N GLN A 3 -5.00 8.02 -14.64
CA GLN A 3 -4.16 6.84 -14.44
C GLN A 3 -4.48 6.16 -13.11
N SER A 4 -4.72 4.85 -13.16
CA SER A 4 -4.87 4.01 -11.97
C SER A 4 -3.51 3.51 -11.49
N PHE A 5 -3.28 3.58 -10.18
CA PHE A 5 -2.02 3.16 -9.57
C PHE A 5 -2.22 2.51 -8.21
N VAL A 6 -1.20 1.78 -7.74
CA VAL A 6 -1.16 1.21 -6.39
C VAL A 6 0.23 1.45 -5.80
N ILE A 7 0.29 2.08 -4.63
CA ILE A 7 1.50 2.19 -3.82
C ILE A 7 1.50 1.03 -2.82
N TYR A 8 2.52 0.18 -2.87
CA TYR A 8 2.70 -0.93 -1.95
C TYR A 8 3.80 -0.63 -0.94
N PHE A 9 3.53 -0.91 0.33
CA PHE A 9 4.51 -0.98 1.40
C PHE A 9 4.82 -2.42 1.73
N ARG A 10 6.10 -2.78 1.74
CA ARG A 10 6.56 -4.08 2.22
C ARG A 10 6.81 -4.00 3.70
N VAL A 11 6.08 -4.80 4.45
CA VAL A 11 6.16 -4.93 5.90
C VAL A 11 6.83 -6.24 6.26
N ILE A 12 7.78 -6.18 7.20
CA ILE A 12 8.33 -7.37 7.86
C ILE A 12 7.44 -7.66 9.07
N ALA A 13 6.80 -8.83 9.07
CA ALA A 13 5.90 -9.24 10.14
C ALA A 13 6.65 -9.98 11.28
N SER A 14 5.92 -10.31 12.35
CA SER A 14 6.45 -10.98 13.55
C SER A 14 7.01 -12.38 13.30
N ASP A 15 6.64 -13.00 12.18
CA ASP A 15 7.16 -14.29 11.72
C ASP A 15 8.40 -14.15 10.80
N ASN A 16 8.99 -12.95 10.74
CA ASN A 16 10.08 -12.57 9.83
C ASN A 16 9.76 -12.71 8.33
N ASN A 17 8.51 -12.97 7.95
CA ASN A 17 8.11 -12.98 6.56
C ASN A 17 7.74 -11.57 6.07
N LYS A 18 7.73 -11.42 4.74
CA LYS A 18 7.48 -10.15 4.05
C LYS A 18 6.10 -10.13 3.41
N TYR A 19 5.39 -9.04 3.64
CA TYR A 19 4.01 -8.84 3.23
C TYR A 19 3.84 -7.48 2.58
N TRP A 20 2.93 -7.38 1.61
CA TRP A 20 2.67 -6.14 0.89
C TRP A 20 1.31 -5.58 1.25
N ILE A 21 1.26 -4.31 1.66
CA ILE A 21 0.04 -3.52 1.82
C ILE A 21 -0.03 -2.51 0.69
N GLY A 22 -1.06 -2.59 -0.15
CA GLY A 22 -1.31 -1.70 -1.27
C GLY A 22 -2.37 -0.65 -0.96
N PHE A 23 -2.16 0.57 -1.46
CA PHE A 23 -3.12 1.67 -1.45
C PHE A 23 -3.34 2.11 -2.90
N SER A 24 -4.58 2.03 -3.40
CA SER A 24 -4.90 2.35 -4.79
C SER A 24 -5.36 3.79 -4.98
N GLY A 25 -4.81 4.45 -6.00
CA GLY A 25 -5.27 5.75 -6.47
C GLY A 25 -5.97 5.63 -7.82
N ASN A 26 -6.96 6.50 -8.03
CA ASN A 26 -7.88 6.53 -9.17
C ASN A 26 -8.71 5.24 -9.34
N ILE A 27 -9.55 5.16 -10.38
CA ILE A 27 -10.53 4.07 -10.62
C ILE A 27 -9.82 2.72 -10.82
N LYS A 28 -9.41 2.09 -9.72
CA LYS A 28 -8.88 0.72 -9.67
C LYS A 28 -9.69 -0.06 -8.64
N ASN A 29 -10.79 -0.65 -9.08
CA ASN A 29 -11.59 -1.60 -8.30
C ASN A 29 -10.90 -2.97 -8.19
N THR A 30 -9.58 -3.01 -7.99
CA THR A 30 -8.85 -4.30 -7.90
C THR A 30 -8.32 -4.48 -6.49
N ILE A 31 -9.12 -5.11 -5.64
CA ILE A 31 -8.64 -5.71 -4.40
C ILE A 31 -7.73 -6.87 -4.80
N SER A 32 -6.44 -6.73 -4.56
CA SER A 32 -5.53 -7.87 -4.54
C SER A 32 -5.48 -8.39 -3.10
N LYS A 33 -6.02 -9.58 -2.85
CA LYS A 33 -5.85 -10.30 -1.58
C LYS A 33 -5.26 -11.67 -1.88
N THR A 34 -3.98 -11.83 -1.56
CA THR A 34 -3.24 -13.10 -1.60
C THR A 34 -2.70 -13.41 -0.21
N LYS A 35 -2.03 -14.56 -0.04
CA LYS A 35 -1.36 -14.90 1.23
C LYS A 35 -0.31 -13.87 1.67
N ARG A 36 0.24 -13.06 0.74
CA ARG A 36 1.36 -12.12 1.01
C ARG A 36 1.12 -10.70 0.50
N GLU A 37 -0.05 -10.41 -0.07
CA GLU A 37 -0.38 -9.09 -0.61
C GLU A 37 -1.84 -8.76 -0.28
N PHE A 38 -2.07 -7.57 0.25
CA PHE A 38 -3.38 -7.02 0.56
C PHE A 38 -3.46 -5.59 0.02
N THR A 39 -4.42 -5.29 -0.84
CA THR A 39 -4.70 -3.91 -1.30
C THR A 39 -5.94 -3.39 -0.60
N ARG A 40 -5.81 -2.26 0.09
CA ARG A 40 -6.93 -1.60 0.76
C ARG A 40 -7.92 -1.08 -0.27
N ASN A 41 -9.19 -1.30 0.00
CA ASN A 41 -10.30 -1.06 -0.93
C ASN A 41 -10.69 0.42 -1.11
N GLN A 42 -9.89 1.34 -0.57
CA GLN A 42 -10.22 2.76 -0.55
C GLN A 42 -9.64 3.42 -1.80
N ILE A 43 -10.54 3.82 -2.69
CA ILE A 43 -10.20 4.49 -3.94
C ILE A 43 -9.98 5.96 -3.62
N TYR A 44 -8.73 6.39 -3.62
CA TYR A 44 -8.41 7.81 -3.59
C TYR A 44 -8.62 8.35 -5.01
N ASN A 45 -9.69 9.11 -5.25
CA ASN A 45 -10.00 9.73 -6.56
C ASN A 45 -9.07 10.91 -6.87
N THR A 46 -7.77 10.68 -6.72
CA THR A 46 -6.74 11.71 -6.80
C THR A 46 -5.45 11.08 -7.33
N THR A 47 -4.59 11.89 -7.95
CA THR A 47 -3.24 11.49 -8.35
C THR A 47 -2.26 11.43 -7.17
N GLU A 48 -2.73 11.82 -5.99
CA GLU A 48 -2.06 11.78 -4.69
C GLU A 48 -2.75 10.75 -3.79
N ILE A 49 -1.97 9.95 -3.06
CA ILE A 49 -2.49 9.12 -1.98
C ILE A 49 -2.06 9.77 -0.67
N LEU A 50 -2.97 10.52 -0.06
CA LEU A 50 -2.83 11.00 1.30
C LEU A 50 -3.18 9.86 2.26
N MET A 51 -2.17 9.15 2.75
CA MET A 51 -2.34 8.13 3.79
C MET A 51 -2.43 8.82 5.15
N GLN A 52 -3.62 9.37 5.46
CA GLN A 52 -3.95 9.87 6.80
C GLN A 52 -4.33 8.73 7.77
N GLU A 53 -4.17 7.48 7.33
CA GLU A 53 -4.59 6.31 8.07
C GLU A 53 -3.41 5.61 8.70
N ASN A 54 -3.65 4.99 9.85
CA ASN A 54 -2.66 4.13 10.46
C ASN A 54 -2.42 2.91 9.56
N VAL A 55 -1.25 2.86 8.91
CA VAL A 55 -0.82 1.76 8.04
C VAL A 55 -0.85 0.40 8.78
N ILE A 56 -0.64 0.40 10.10
CA ILE A 56 -0.76 -0.79 10.95
C ILE A 56 -2.21 -1.31 10.96
N SER A 57 -3.20 -0.42 11.01
CA SER A 57 -4.61 -0.83 10.95
C SER A 57 -4.96 -1.47 9.62
N ALA A 58 -4.44 -0.93 8.50
CA ALA A 58 -4.61 -1.54 7.18
C ALA A 58 -3.91 -2.91 7.09
N PHE A 59 -2.73 -3.05 7.68
CA PHE A 59 -2.03 -4.34 7.77
C PHE A 59 -2.86 -5.37 8.53
N ASN A 60 -3.33 -5.00 9.73
CA ASN A 60 -4.08 -5.89 10.62
C ASN A 60 -5.41 -6.32 10.00
N LEU A 61 -6.03 -5.48 9.16
CA LEU A 61 -7.21 -5.86 8.37
C LEU A 61 -6.89 -6.89 7.26
N GLY A 62 -5.73 -6.75 6.61
CA GLY A 62 -5.29 -7.66 5.55
C GLY A 62 -4.79 -9.00 6.06
N PHE A 63 -4.14 -8.99 7.23
CA PHE A 63 -3.39 -10.11 7.81
C PHE A 63 -3.70 -10.28 9.31
N GLU A 64 -4.97 -10.50 9.64
CA GLU A 64 -5.46 -10.60 11.03
C GLU A 64 -4.70 -11.61 11.93
N HIS A 65 -4.06 -12.61 11.33
CA HIS A 65 -3.28 -13.63 12.03
C HIS A 65 -1.88 -13.16 12.47
N LEU A 66 -1.40 -12.01 11.98
CA LEU A 66 -0.04 -11.50 12.21
C LEU A 66 -0.02 -10.22 13.05
N LYS A 67 -1.13 -9.86 13.70
CA LYS A 67 -1.37 -8.55 14.36
C LYS A 67 -0.09 -7.86 14.83
N LEU A 68 0.21 -6.71 14.23
CA LEU A 68 1.38 -5.92 14.54
C LEU A 68 1.03 -4.74 15.45
N ASN A 69 1.91 -4.47 16.40
CA ASN A 69 1.91 -3.25 17.23
C ASN A 69 2.95 -2.23 16.74
N VAL A 70 4.01 -2.71 16.09
CA VAL A 70 5.08 -1.92 15.47
C VAL A 70 5.28 -2.44 14.06
N MET A 71 5.56 -1.54 13.12
CA MET A 71 5.73 -1.88 11.71
C MET A 71 7.07 -1.37 11.22
N GLN A 72 7.81 -2.25 10.55
CA GLN A 72 9.01 -1.90 9.79
C GLN A 72 8.70 -1.99 8.31
N ILE A 73 8.87 -0.87 7.60
CA ILE A 73 8.78 -0.80 6.14
C ILE A 73 10.19 -0.87 5.58
N ASP A 74 10.51 -1.90 4.79
CA ASP A 74 11.83 -2.06 4.16
C ASP A 74 11.83 -1.75 2.65
N CYS A 75 10.65 -1.59 2.04
CA CYS A 75 10.52 -1.34 0.61
C CYS A 75 9.18 -0.68 0.26
N VAL A 76 9.21 0.17 -0.76
CA VAL A 76 8.03 0.77 -1.40
C VAL A 76 8.03 0.37 -2.88
N ARG A 77 6.87 -0.05 -3.41
CA ARG A 77 6.69 -0.41 -4.83
C ARG A 77 5.47 0.29 -5.41
N LEU A 78 5.61 0.97 -6.55
CA LEU A 78 4.48 1.48 -7.31
C LEU A 78 4.11 0.53 -8.44
N ARG A 79 2.80 0.36 -8.69
CA ARG A 79 2.26 -0.28 -9.89
C ARG A 79 1.23 0.63 -10.54
N GLY A 80 1.64 1.35 -11.58
CA GLY A 80 0.76 2.13 -12.45
C GLY A 80 0.17 1.28 -13.58
N SER A 81 -0.91 1.76 -14.21
CA SER A 81 -1.40 1.21 -15.49
C SER A 81 -0.61 1.68 -16.70
N ASP A 82 0.09 2.81 -16.61
CA ASP A 82 0.99 3.34 -17.65
C ASP A 82 2.42 2.85 -17.43
N GLN A 83 3.03 2.29 -18.48
CA GLN A 83 4.41 1.82 -18.49
C GLN A 83 5.44 2.96 -18.59
N ASN A 84 4.98 4.19 -18.86
CA ASN A 84 5.84 5.37 -19.07
C ASN A 84 6.12 6.20 -17.81
N ILE A 85 5.71 5.76 -16.61
CA ILE A 85 6.10 6.44 -15.37
C ILE A 85 7.58 6.17 -15.10
N ASN A 86 8.41 7.19 -15.33
CA ASN A 86 9.86 7.12 -15.15
C ASN A 86 10.35 7.52 -13.74
N ALA A 87 9.51 8.15 -12.91
CA ALA A 87 9.90 8.61 -11.58
C ALA A 87 8.73 8.63 -10.60
N ILE A 88 9.04 8.37 -9.33
CA ILE A 88 8.10 8.37 -8.21
C ILE A 88 8.73 9.22 -7.12
N TYR A 89 8.05 10.29 -6.75
CA TYR A 89 8.45 11.14 -5.63
C TYR A 89 7.51 10.84 -4.48
N PHE A 90 8.07 10.56 -3.31
CA PHE A 90 7.32 10.44 -2.07
C PHE A 90 7.93 11.39 -1.04
N GLU A 91 7.06 12.13 -0.38
CA GLU A 91 7.39 12.92 0.80
C GLU A 91 6.80 12.22 2.02
N PHE A 92 7.57 12.12 3.09
CA PHE A 92 7.12 11.53 4.34
C PHE A 92 7.34 12.52 5.47
N LYS A 93 6.31 12.74 6.27
CA LYS A 93 6.35 13.59 7.47
C LYS A 93 5.84 12.78 8.66
N PHE A 94 6.67 12.65 9.70
CA PHE A 94 6.18 12.22 11.01
C PHE A 94 5.37 13.38 11.61
N ILE A 95 4.12 13.10 12.00
CA ILE A 95 3.29 14.00 12.81
C ILE A 95 3.26 13.46 14.23
#